data_AF-A0A920KBA4-F1
#
_entry.id   AF-A0A920KBA4-F1
#
_cell.length_a   1.000
_cell.length_b   1.000
_cell.length_c   1.000
_cell.angle_alpha   90.00
_cell.angle_beta   90.00
_cell.angle_gamma   90.00
#
_symmetry.space_group_name_H-M   'P 1'
#
loop_
_entity.id
_entity.type
_entity.pdbx_description
1 polymer ?
#
loop_
_entity_poly.entity_id
_entity_poly.type
_entity_poly.pdbx_seq_one_letter_code
_entity_poly.pdbx_strand_id
1 'polypeptide(L)'
;MFLPFGWTSPSIIDLLFLCGMGVAGGFGQFAMIKAYKLAPANFVAPIEYTQFIWAVIFGFIFWNEIPTLNIYLGGAIVIICTLLLSKTNHQST
;
A
#
# COMPACT_ATOMS: atom_id res chain seq x y z
N MET A 1 -16.46 18.54 17.37
CA MET A 1 -17.33 19.63 16.90
C MET A 1 -18.04 19.15 15.63
N PHE A 2 -19.28 18.69 15.75
CA PHE A 2 -20.08 18.21 14.62
C PHE A 2 -20.75 19.41 13.95
N LEU A 3 -20.58 19.58 12.64
CA LEU A 3 -21.38 20.52 11.84
C LEU A 3 -22.48 19.71 11.15
N PRO A 4 -23.75 19.81 11.58
CA PRO A 4 -24.82 18.95 11.08
C PRO A 4 -25.26 19.26 9.65
N PHE A 5 -24.97 20.45 9.09
CA PHE A 5 -25.45 20.85 7.75
C PHE A 5 -24.48 21.82 7.02
N GLY A 6 -23.18 21.52 7.00
CA GLY A 6 -22.17 22.23 6.21
C GLY A 6 -21.90 21.59 4.85
N TRP A 7 -22.93 21.03 4.20
CA TRP A 7 -22.76 20.33 2.93
C TRP A 7 -22.36 21.33 1.84
N THR A 8 -21.13 21.20 1.35
CA THR A 8 -20.70 21.83 0.11
C THR A 8 -20.88 20.82 -1.01
N SER A 9 -21.61 21.21 -2.07
CA SER A 9 -21.80 20.34 -3.22
C SER A 9 -20.43 20.08 -3.86
N PRO A 10 -19.97 18.81 -3.96
CA PRO A 10 -18.68 18.51 -4.56
C PRO A 10 -18.63 19.02 -5.99
N SER A 11 -17.50 19.59 -6.39
CA SER A 11 -17.29 20.03 -7.76
C SER A 11 -17.27 18.81 -8.69
N ILE A 12 -17.49 19.04 -9.99
CA ILE A 12 -17.32 17.99 -11.01
C ILE A 12 -15.91 17.40 -10.97
N ILE A 13 -14.90 18.21 -10.62
CA ILE A 13 -13.51 17.78 -10.43
C ILE A 13 -13.39 16.79 -9.26
N ASP A 14 -14.05 17.07 -8.14
CA ASP A 14 -13.97 16.22 -6.94
C ASP A 14 -14.63 14.87 -7.19
N LEU A 15 -15.76 14.88 -7.92
CA LEU A 15 -16.43 13.66 -8.38
C LEU A 15 -15.54 12.84 -9.32
N LEU A 16 -14.81 13.49 -10.22
CA LEU A 16 -13.89 12.81 -11.13
C LEU A 16 -12.74 12.16 -10.36
N PHE A 17 -12.13 12.86 -9.39
CA PHE A 17 -11.11 12.29 -8.52
C PHE A 17 -11.65 11.13 -7.69
N LEU A 18 -12.86 11.26 -7.13
CA LEU A 18 -13.51 10.20 -6.36
C LEU A 18 -13.72 8.93 -7.22
N CYS A 19 -14.25 9.08 -8.43
CA CYS A 19 -14.39 7.97 -9.37
C CYS A 19 -13.03 7.38 -9.75
N GLY A 20 -12.02 8.22 -10.01
CA GLY A 20 -10.66 7.77 -10.32
C GLY A 20 -10.04 6.95 -9.19
N MET A 21 -10.16 7.39 -7.94
CA MET A 21 -9.73 6.63 -6.76
C MET A 21 -10.46 5.29 -6.65
N GLY A 22 -11.77 5.27 -6.89
CA GLY A 22 -12.58 4.05 -6.87
C GLY A 22 -12.14 3.03 -7.92
N VAL A 23 -11.91 3.47 -9.16
CA VAL A 23 -11.45 2.61 -10.26
C VAL A 23 -10.04 2.09 -9.98
N ALA A 24 -9.10 2.96 -9.57
CA ALA A 24 -7.73 2.56 -9.28
C ALA A 24 -7.66 1.58 -8.10
N GLY A 25 -8.36 1.88 -7.00
CA GLY A 25 -8.45 1.01 -5.83
C GLY A 25 -9.11 -0.34 -6.16
N GLY A 26 -10.22 -0.32 -6.89
CA GLY A 26 -10.91 -1.53 -7.33
C GLY A 26 -10.05 -2.41 -8.24
N PHE A 27 -9.33 -1.80 -9.18
CA PHE A 27 -8.40 -2.51 -10.06
C PHE A 27 -7.23 -3.13 -9.27
N GLY A 28 -6.65 -2.38 -8.33
CA GLY A 28 -5.59 -2.89 -7.44
C GLY A 28 -6.06 -4.09 -6.62
N GLN A 29 -7.23 -3.99 -5.99
CA GLN A 29 -7.83 -5.09 -5.23
C GLN A 29 -8.12 -6.31 -6.10
N PHE A 30 -8.67 -6.12 -7.30
CA PHE A 30 -8.91 -7.22 -8.23
C PHE A 30 -7.62 -7.93 -8.66
N ALA A 31 -6.57 -7.17 -8.96
CA ALA A 31 -5.26 -7.71 -9.31
C ALA A 31 -4.67 -8.53 -8.15
N MET A 32 -4.80 -8.05 -6.91
CA MET A 32 -4.35 -8.72 -5.69
C MET A 32 -5.08 -10.05 -5.48
N ILE A 33 -6.40 -10.08 -5.62
CA ILE A 33 -7.19 -11.32 -5.55
C ILE A 33 -6.73 -12.32 -6.62
N LYS A 34 -6.43 -11.87 -7.84
CA LYS A 34 -5.89 -12.73 -8.89
C LYS A 34 -4.49 -13.25 -8.54
N ALA A 35 -3.61 -12.42 -8.01
CA ALA A 35 -2.25 -12.83 -7.60
C ALA A 35 -2.31 -13.98 -6.59
N TYR A 36 -3.18 -13.89 -5.59
CA TYR A 36 -3.42 -14.96 -4.62
C TYR A 36 -4.00 -16.25 -5.20
N LYS A 37 -4.73 -16.17 -6.32
CA LYS A 37 -5.22 -17.37 -7.01
C LYS A 37 -4.14 -18.07 -7.84
N LEU A 38 -3.15 -17.32 -8.33
CA LEU A 38 -2.14 -17.78 -9.29
C LEU A 38 -0.84 -18.22 -8.60
N ALA A 39 -0.50 -17.64 -7.45
CA ALA A 39 0.73 -17.90 -6.73
C ALA A 39 0.46 -18.24 -5.26
N PRO A 40 1.30 -19.08 -4.63
CA PRO A 40 1.19 -19.39 -3.21
C PRO A 40 1.40 -18.14 -2.35
N ALA A 41 0.71 -18.08 -1.21
CA ALA A 41 0.67 -16.90 -0.35
C ALA A 41 2.06 -16.43 0.13
N ASN A 42 3.02 -17.36 0.29
CA ASN A 42 4.39 -17.05 0.68
C ASN A 42 5.17 -16.25 -0.39
N PHE A 43 4.76 -16.32 -1.66
CA PHE A 43 5.35 -15.54 -2.74
C PHE A 43 4.71 -14.15 -2.86
N VAL A 44 3.40 -14.06 -2.60
CA VAL A 44 2.65 -12.80 -2.67
C VAL A 44 2.91 -11.90 -1.46
N ALA A 45 3.08 -12.48 -0.26
CA ALA A 45 3.29 -11.72 0.98
C ALA A 45 4.48 -10.72 0.91
N PRO A 46 5.68 -11.08 0.41
CA PRO A 46 6.76 -10.12 0.18
C PRO A 46 6.37 -8.91 -0.67
N ILE A 47 5.55 -9.13 -1.71
CA ILE A 47 5.11 -8.07 -2.62
C ILE A 47 4.18 -7.10 -1.90
N GLU A 48 3.27 -7.59 -1.05
CA GLU A 48 2.38 -6.75 -0.27
C GLU A 48 3.14 -5.80 0.67
N TYR A 49 4.22 -6.27 1.29
CA TYR A 49 5.03 -5.43 2.16
C TYR A 49 5.69 -4.26 1.40
N THR A 50 5.90 -4.39 0.08
CA THR A 50 6.41 -3.26 -0.74
C THR A 50 5.41 -2.11 -0.84
N GLN A 51 4.11 -2.34 -0.61
CA GLN A 51 3.09 -1.29 -0.58
C GLN A 51 3.40 -0.24 0.49
N PHE A 52 4.01 -0.65 1.61
CA PHE A 52 4.44 0.26 2.67
C PHE A 52 5.52 1.23 2.17
N ILE A 53 6.47 0.75 1.36
CA ILE A 53 7.54 1.57 0.78
C ILE A 53 6.92 2.65 -0.11
N TRP A 54 5.98 2.27 -0.98
CA TRP A 54 5.25 3.22 -1.83
C TRP A 54 4.43 4.22 -1.03
N ALA A 55 3.78 3.78 0.06
CA ALA A 55 3.01 4.67 0.94
C ALA A 55 3.91 5.74 1.57
N VAL A 56 5.12 5.38 2.02
CA VAL A 56 6.09 6.33 2.58
C VAL A 56 6.60 7.31 1.52
N ILE A 57 6.93 6.81 0.32
CA ILE A 57 7.38 7.65 -0.80
C ILE A 57 6.30 8.67 -1.19
N PHE A 58 5.05 8.23 -1.36
CA PHE A 58 3.95 9.12 -1.69
C PHE A 58 3.57 10.06 -0.55
N GLY A 59 3.65 9.60 0.70
CA GLY A 59 3.50 10.44 1.91
C GLY A 59 4.48 11.61 1.91
N PHE A 60 5.76 11.32 1.61
CA PHE A 60 6.78 12.36 1.51
C PHE A 60 6.56 13.29 0.31
N ILE A 61 6.24 12.76 -0.88
CA ILE A 61 6.11 13.58 -2.10
C ILE A 61 4.89 14.51 -2.04
N PHE A 62 3.73 13.98 -1.66
CA PHE A 62 2.47 14.73 -1.74
C PHE A 62 2.14 15.50 -0.46
N TRP A 63 2.56 15.00 0.70
CA TRP A 63 2.23 15.60 2.00
C TRP A 63 3.46 16.13 2.75
N ASN A 64 4.67 16.01 2.18
CA ASN A 64 5.93 16.42 2.82
C ASN A 64 6.10 15.82 4.23
N GLU A 65 5.52 14.62 4.43
CA GLU A 65 5.51 13.94 5.72
C GLU A 65 6.88 13.30 5.95
N ILE A 66 7.64 13.86 6.89
CA ILE A 66 8.99 13.35 7.21
C ILE A 66 8.83 12.01 7.94
N PRO A 67 9.44 10.93 7.45
CA PRO A 67 9.34 9.63 8.09
C PRO A 67 9.83 9.70 9.54
N THR A 68 8.96 9.34 10.48
CA THR A 68 9.33 9.24 11.89
C THR A 68 10.16 7.97 12.15
N LEU A 69 10.82 7.89 13.31
CA LEU A 69 11.67 6.75 13.69
C LEU A 69 10.97 5.39 13.52
N ASN A 70 9.64 5.34 13.71
CA ASN A 70 8.82 4.15 13.54
C ASN A 70 8.82 3.61 12.09
N ILE A 71 8.87 4.47 11.08
CA ILE A 71 8.92 4.07 9.67
C ILE A 71 10.27 3.42 9.34
N TYR A 72 11.36 3.95 9.89
CA TYR A 72 12.69 3.35 9.74
C TYR A 72 12.77 1.98 10.41
N LEU A 73 12.21 1.83 11.61
CA LEU A 73 12.13 0.53 12.29
C LEU A 73 11.27 -0.47 11.51
N GLY A 74 10.11 -0.05 11.00
CA GLY A 74 9.26 -0.88 10.15
C GLY A 74 9.97 -1.33 8.87
N GLY A 75 10.67 -0.40 8.20
CA GLY A 75 11.47 -0.70 7.01
C GLY A 75 12.59 -1.71 7.28
N ALA A 76 13.29 -1.58 8.41
CA ALA A 76 14.32 -2.53 8.82
C ALA A 76 13.76 -3.95 9.02
N ILE A 77 12.58 -4.08 9.65
CA ILE A 77 11.90 -5.37 9.85
C ILE A 77 11.54 -6.02 8.51
N VAL A 78 10.99 -5.25 7.56
CA VAL A 78 10.62 -5.76 6.22
C VAL A 78 11.85 -6.28 5.47
N ILE A 79 12.97 -5.55 5.53
CA ILE A 79 14.24 -5.96 4.91
C ILE A 79 14.74 -7.28 5.54
N ILE A 80 14.71 -7.39 6.87
CA ILE A 80 15.13 -8.60 7.59
C ILE A 80 14.24 -9.79 7.19
N CYS A 81 12.91 -9.64 7.19
CA CYS A 81 11.99 -10.68 6.75
C CYS A 81 12.25 -11.13 5.32
N THR A 82 12.48 -10.18 4.41
CA THR A 82 12.76 -10.48 2.99
C THR A 82 14.05 -11.27 2.84
N LEU A 83 15.12 -10.90 3.55
CA LEU A 83 16.39 -11.61 3.55
C LEU A 83 16.24 -13.03 4.12
N LEU A 84 15.50 -13.19 5.22
CA LEU A 84 15.24 -14.50 5.82
C LEU A 84 14.44 -15.41 4.88
N LEU A 85 13.39 -14.88 4.24
CA LEU A 85 12.60 -15.61 3.26
C LEU A 85 13.43 -16.04 2.05
N SER A 86 14.29 -15.15 1.54
CA SER A 86 15.21 -15.48 0.44
C SER A 86 16.18 -16.60 0.84
N LYS A 87 16.67 -16.58 2.08
CA LYS A 87 17.62 -17.59 2.59
C LYS A 87 16.95 -18.96 2.77
N THR A 88 15.71 -19.00 3.24
CA THR A 88 14.92 -20.23 3.36
C THR A 88 14.66 -20.89 2.02
N ASN A 89 14.33 -20.12 0.97
CA ASN A 89 14.04 -20.69 -0.36
C ASN A 89 15.28 -21.35 -1.01
N HIS A 90 16.49 -20.94 -0.61
CA HIS A 90 17.73 -21.48 -1.16
C HIS A 90 18.16 -22.83 -0.53
N GLN A 91 17.48 -23.30 0.53
CA GLN A 91 17.79 -24.56 1.23
C GLN A 91 16.89 -25.75 0.82
N SER A 92 15.96 -25.56 -0.13
CA SER A 92 15.01 -26.59 -0.61
C SER A 92 15.36 -27.18 -1.99
N THR A 93 16.60 -27.04 -2.44
CA THR A 93 17.15 -27.74 -3.63
C THR A 93 18.42 -28.46 -3.22
#